data_AF-A0A534T4C0-F1
#
_entry.id   AF-A0A534T4C0-F1
#
_cell.length_a   1.000
_cell.length_b   1.000
_cell.length_c   1.000
_cell.angle_alpha   90.00
_cell.angle_beta   90.00
_cell.angle_gamma   90.00
#
_symmetry.space_group_name_H-M   'P 1'
#
loop_
_entity.id
_entity.type
_entity.pdbx_description
1 polymer ?
#
loop_
_entity_poly.entity_id
_entity_poly.type
_entity_poly.pdbx_seq_one_letter_code
_entity_poly.pdbx_strand_id
1 'polypeptide(L)'
;MSAPAAPAVAPDGTIYIGNGGGFLNAIDADGTLKWVTKAGGSMKYCSPAIAADGTIYIGSRTGLTAVNPDGTIQWNFVPSGAAIQSTPAIATDGTIYVGSRGNAHGIGAALFALDPNGNVLWSYGTGAESDGSPAIGADGVIYTVTGNRVIAVNPDGTLLWDYPTGRRMFSSPAIGADGSLYVASDSLYAFKP
;
A
#
# COMPACT_ATOMS: atom_id res chain seq x y z
N MET A 1 12.35 2.99 10.13
CA MET A 1 11.99 4.01 9.13
C MET A 1 11.32 3.29 7.98
N SER A 2 10.09 3.67 7.59
CA SER A 2 9.45 3.17 6.35
C SER A 2 10.20 3.71 5.14
N ALA A 3 10.16 2.99 4.00
CA ALA A 3 10.85 3.40 2.78
C ALA A 3 10.36 4.79 2.33
N PRO A 4 11.26 5.68 1.85
CA PRO A 4 10.84 6.98 1.34
C PRO A 4 9.88 6.82 0.16
N ALA A 5 8.93 7.75 0.01
CA ALA A 5 8.04 7.79 -1.14
C ALA A 5 8.85 7.83 -2.46
N ALA A 6 8.48 6.98 -3.42
CA ALA A 6 9.05 6.93 -4.76
C ALA A 6 8.04 7.45 -5.79
N PRO A 7 8.52 7.99 -6.93
CA PRO A 7 7.66 8.29 -8.06
C PRO A 7 7.12 7.00 -8.70
N ALA A 8 5.94 7.07 -9.31
CA ALA A 8 5.41 6.02 -10.17
C ALA A 8 5.34 6.51 -11.62
N VAL A 9 5.59 5.64 -12.60
CA VAL A 9 5.59 5.98 -14.02
C VAL A 9 4.53 5.16 -14.73
N ALA A 10 3.58 5.81 -15.40
CA ALA A 10 2.57 5.15 -16.22
C ALA A 10 3.12 4.73 -17.59
N PRO A 11 2.45 3.79 -18.30
CA PRO A 11 2.87 3.35 -19.63
C PRO A 11 2.94 4.47 -20.69
N ASP A 12 2.17 5.54 -20.52
CA ASP A 12 2.19 6.72 -21.39
C ASP A 12 3.36 7.68 -21.09
N GLY A 13 4.19 7.37 -20.11
CA GLY A 13 5.31 8.19 -19.66
C GLY A 13 4.96 9.24 -18.60
N THR A 14 3.70 9.33 -18.16
CA THR A 14 3.31 10.24 -17.07
C THR A 14 3.94 9.79 -15.75
N ILE A 15 4.58 10.72 -15.05
CA ILE A 15 5.23 10.52 -13.76
C ILE A 15 4.34 11.08 -12.65
N TYR A 16 4.02 10.27 -11.65
CA TYR A 16 3.20 10.64 -10.50
C TYR A 16 4.04 10.74 -9.23
N ILE A 17 3.91 11.86 -8.51
CA ILE A 17 4.69 12.14 -7.29
C ILE A 17 3.79 12.71 -6.20
N GLY A 18 3.68 11.99 -5.08
CA GLY A 18 3.08 12.46 -3.84
C GLY A 18 4.06 13.29 -3.01
N ASN A 19 3.59 14.29 -2.27
CA ASN A 19 4.45 15.12 -1.43
C ASN A 19 3.96 15.30 0.02
N GLY A 20 4.83 15.90 0.85
CA GLY A 20 4.57 16.10 2.27
C GLY A 20 3.38 17.01 2.58
N GLY A 21 2.97 17.85 1.62
CA GLY A 21 1.78 18.69 1.70
C GLY A 21 0.50 17.97 1.31
N GLY A 22 0.56 16.71 0.88
CA GLY A 22 -0.59 15.91 0.47
C GLY A 22 -1.11 16.24 -0.93
N PHE A 23 -0.22 16.70 -1.80
CA PHE A 23 -0.52 16.89 -3.21
C PHE A 23 0.08 15.73 -4.01
N LEU A 24 -0.73 15.20 -4.94
CA LEU A 24 -0.29 14.33 -6.01
C LEU A 24 -0.06 15.18 -7.26
N ASN A 25 1.11 15.07 -7.86
CA ASN A 25 1.51 15.81 -9.05
C ASN A 25 1.62 14.81 -10.19
N ALA A 26 1.11 15.17 -11.37
CA ALA A 26 1.34 14.44 -12.61
C ALA A 26 2.20 15.28 -13.54
N ILE A 27 3.27 14.69 -14.05
CA ILE A 27 4.30 15.36 -14.83
C ILE A 27 4.51 14.53 -16.10
N ASP A 28 4.55 15.16 -17.26
CA ASP A 28 4.88 14.47 -18.51
C ASP A 28 6.35 14.03 -18.53
N ALA A 29 6.70 13.10 -19.42
CA ALA A 29 8.07 12.58 -19.54
C ALA A 29 9.12 13.67 -19.84
N ASP A 30 8.70 14.82 -20.39
CA ASP A 30 9.56 15.97 -20.65
C ASP A 30 9.75 16.91 -19.45
N GLY A 31 9.09 16.63 -18.33
CA GLY A 31 9.13 17.44 -17.10
C GLY A 31 8.03 18.49 -16.98
N THR A 32 7.14 18.61 -17.96
CA THR A 32 6.01 19.55 -17.93
C THR A 32 4.96 19.10 -16.92
N LEU A 33 4.48 20.00 -16.07
CA LEU A 33 3.41 19.72 -15.13
C LEU A 33 2.06 19.59 -15.86
N LYS A 34 1.41 18.41 -15.75
CA LYS A 34 0.06 18.17 -16.28
C LYS A 34 -1.00 18.74 -15.34
N TRP A 35 -0.94 18.32 -14.07
CA TRP A 35 -1.90 18.72 -13.04
C TRP A 35 -1.35 18.49 -11.64
N VAL A 36 -2.02 19.12 -10.66
CA VAL A 36 -1.77 18.95 -9.22
C VAL A 36 -3.10 18.75 -8.51
N THR A 37 -3.21 17.68 -7.74
CA THR A 37 -4.44 17.32 -7.02
C THR A 37 -4.17 17.24 -5.53
N LYS A 38 -5.01 17.91 -4.73
CA LYS A 38 -4.99 17.80 -3.26
C LYS A 38 -5.66 16.50 -2.82
N ALA A 39 -4.93 15.40 -2.89
CA ALA A 39 -5.45 14.05 -2.68
C ALA A 39 -5.30 13.53 -1.23
N GLY A 40 -5.38 14.41 -0.23
CA GLY A 40 -5.38 14.04 1.19
C GLY A 40 -4.29 14.70 2.04
N GLY A 41 -3.85 13.99 3.08
CA GLY A 41 -2.82 14.41 4.02
C GLY A 41 -1.39 14.13 3.52
N SER A 42 -0.41 14.27 4.41
CA SER A 42 1.01 14.05 4.07
C SER A 42 1.26 12.66 3.45
N MET A 43 1.96 12.59 2.32
CA MET A 43 2.28 11.37 1.56
C MET A 43 3.76 10.96 1.68
N LYS A 44 4.42 11.28 2.80
CA LYS A 44 5.89 11.13 2.94
C LYS A 44 6.42 9.68 2.87
N TYR A 45 5.57 8.68 3.11
CA TYR A 45 5.98 7.29 3.33
C TYR A 45 5.28 6.30 2.39
N CYS A 46 4.63 6.80 1.35
CA CYS A 46 3.81 6.02 0.45
C CYS A 46 4.06 6.49 -0.98
N SER A 47 4.17 5.53 -1.89
CA SER A 47 4.31 5.79 -3.32
C SER A 47 2.93 5.66 -3.98
N PRO A 48 2.69 6.31 -5.13
CA PRO A 48 1.49 6.05 -5.92
C PRO A 48 1.57 4.63 -6.51
N ALA A 49 0.42 3.97 -6.62
CA ALA A 49 0.25 2.74 -7.39
C ALA A 49 -0.71 3.02 -8.56
N ILE A 50 -0.39 2.52 -9.75
CA ILE A 50 -1.13 2.81 -10.98
C ILE A 50 -1.78 1.51 -11.45
N ALA A 51 -3.10 1.49 -11.59
CA ALA A 51 -3.84 0.37 -12.13
C ALA A 51 -3.75 0.29 -13.66
N ALA A 52 -4.13 -0.85 -14.23
CA ALA A 52 -4.10 -1.09 -15.68
C ALA A 52 -5.00 -0.13 -16.48
N ASP A 53 -6.07 0.38 -15.87
CA ASP A 53 -6.97 1.39 -16.44
C ASP A 53 -6.45 2.83 -16.30
N GLY A 54 -5.29 3.01 -15.66
CA GLY A 54 -4.67 4.31 -15.38
C GLY A 54 -5.11 4.96 -14.07
N THR A 55 -6.02 4.36 -13.30
CA THR A 55 -6.41 4.88 -11.98
C THR A 55 -5.21 4.90 -11.04
N ILE A 56 -4.99 6.02 -10.34
CA ILE A 56 -3.88 6.21 -9.41
C ILE A 56 -4.39 6.08 -7.97
N TYR A 57 -3.85 5.13 -7.23
CA TYR A 57 -4.10 4.95 -5.80
C TYR A 57 -2.92 5.50 -4.99
N ILE A 58 -3.22 6.37 -4.01
CA ILE A 58 -2.19 6.97 -3.16
C ILE A 58 -2.63 6.98 -1.70
N GLY A 59 -1.83 6.34 -0.84
CA GLY A 59 -1.98 6.42 0.61
C GLY A 59 -1.59 7.81 1.13
N SER A 60 -2.11 8.19 2.29
CA SER A 60 -1.75 9.42 2.99
C SER A 60 -2.05 9.33 4.49
N ARG A 61 -1.65 10.37 5.24
CA ARG A 61 -2.05 10.53 6.65
C ARG A 61 -3.57 10.59 6.88
N THR A 62 -4.39 10.76 5.83
CA THR A 62 -5.85 10.87 5.95
C THR A 62 -6.60 9.75 5.24
N GLY A 63 -5.92 8.66 4.86
CA GLY A 63 -6.55 7.53 4.17
C GLY A 63 -5.94 7.26 2.80
N LEU A 64 -6.64 6.46 2.00
CA LEU A 64 -6.33 6.13 0.62
C LEU A 64 -7.21 6.96 -0.33
N THR A 65 -6.62 7.50 -1.39
CA THR A 65 -7.34 8.25 -2.42
C THR A 65 -7.16 7.59 -3.77
N ALA A 66 -8.25 7.45 -4.53
CA ALA A 66 -8.21 7.07 -5.94
C ALA A 66 -8.39 8.32 -6.81
N VAL A 67 -7.52 8.48 -7.80
CA VAL A 67 -7.45 9.64 -8.68
C VAL A 67 -7.48 9.16 -10.13
N ASN A 68 -8.31 9.78 -10.96
CA ASN A 68 -8.36 9.55 -12.39
C ASN A 68 -7.05 10.02 -13.08
N PRO A 69 -6.74 9.52 -14.29
CA PRO A 69 -5.60 10.02 -15.08
C PRO A 69 -5.62 11.53 -15.34
N ASP A 70 -6.81 12.15 -15.36
CA ASP A 70 -7.02 13.58 -15.55
C ASP A 70 -6.83 14.42 -14.26
N GLY A 71 -6.54 13.76 -13.13
CA GLY A 71 -6.32 14.40 -11.83
C GLY A 71 -7.58 14.56 -10.97
N THR A 72 -8.76 14.21 -11.47
CA THR A 72 -9.99 14.27 -10.66
C THR A 72 -10.04 13.14 -9.64
N ILE A 73 -10.56 13.41 -8.43
CA ILE A 73 -10.69 12.38 -7.39
C ILE A 73 -11.90 11.50 -7.71
N GLN A 74 -11.70 10.19 -7.79
CA GLN A 74 -12.78 9.21 -7.91
C GLN A 74 -13.46 8.98 -6.56
N TRP A 75 -12.66 8.62 -5.55
CA TRP A 75 -13.15 8.32 -4.20
C TRP A 75 -12.04 8.43 -3.15
N ASN A 76 -12.45 8.46 -1.88
CA ASN A 76 -11.55 8.41 -0.73
C ASN A 76 -11.99 7.29 0.21
N PHE A 77 -11.04 6.52 0.72
CA PHE A 77 -11.25 5.51 1.74
C PHE A 77 -10.50 5.90 3.02
N VAL A 78 -11.24 6.04 4.13
CA VAL A 78 -10.71 6.51 5.41
C VAL A 78 -11.08 5.52 6.52
N PRO A 79 -10.26 4.47 6.77
CA PRO A 79 -10.60 3.45 7.75
C PRO A 79 -10.51 4.01 9.17
N SER A 80 -11.66 4.40 9.74
CA SER A 80 -11.77 4.94 11.10
C SER A 80 -10.81 6.09 11.41
N GLY A 81 -10.53 6.94 10.41
CA GLY A 81 -9.58 8.06 10.53
C GLY A 81 -8.10 7.66 10.56
N ALA A 82 -7.77 6.37 10.34
CA ALA A 82 -6.40 5.89 10.34
C ALA A 82 -5.65 6.31 9.07
N ALA A 83 -4.35 6.54 9.24
CA ALA A 83 -3.45 6.81 8.13
C ALA A 83 -3.18 5.53 7.33
N ILE A 84 -3.11 5.67 6.00
CA ILE A 84 -2.55 4.68 5.09
C ILE A 84 -1.15 5.17 4.72
N GLN A 85 -0.13 4.64 5.40
CA GLN A 85 1.28 5.02 5.18
C GLN A 85 2.06 3.92 4.47
N SER A 86 1.34 3.06 3.75
CA SER A 86 1.86 1.99 2.91
C SER A 86 1.56 2.31 1.44
N THR A 87 2.41 1.82 0.54
CA THR A 87 2.10 1.85 -0.90
C THR A 87 1.01 0.79 -1.16
N PRO A 88 -0.09 1.12 -1.85
CA PRO A 88 -1.11 0.13 -2.20
C PRO A 88 -0.57 -0.95 -3.13
N ALA A 89 -1.01 -2.19 -2.94
CA ALA A 89 -0.79 -3.28 -3.89
C ALA A 89 -2.07 -3.53 -4.68
N ILE A 90 -1.97 -3.74 -5.99
CA ILE A 90 -3.11 -3.91 -6.89
C ILE A 90 -3.01 -5.31 -7.49
N ALA A 91 -4.03 -6.14 -7.29
CA ALA A 91 -4.13 -7.45 -7.91
C ALA A 91 -4.51 -7.35 -9.39
N THR A 92 -4.33 -8.46 -10.12
CA THR A 92 -4.69 -8.57 -11.55
C THR A 92 -6.18 -8.44 -11.81
N ASP A 93 -7.02 -8.75 -10.82
CA ASP A 93 -8.47 -8.57 -10.87
C ASP A 93 -8.92 -7.14 -10.49
N GLY A 94 -7.98 -6.25 -10.15
CA GLY A 94 -8.23 -4.88 -9.73
C GLY A 94 -8.43 -4.70 -8.22
N THR A 95 -8.40 -5.76 -7.41
CA THR A 95 -8.49 -5.64 -5.95
C THR A 95 -7.32 -4.85 -5.38
N ILE A 96 -7.60 -3.88 -4.52
CA ILE A 96 -6.60 -3.01 -3.90
C ILE A 96 -6.37 -3.43 -2.45
N TYR A 97 -5.12 -3.77 -2.11
CA TYR A 97 -4.71 -4.12 -0.75
C TYR A 97 -3.91 -2.98 -0.11
N VAL A 98 -4.33 -2.58 1.09
CA VAL A 98 -3.66 -1.52 1.87
C VAL A 98 -3.61 -1.85 3.36
N GLY A 99 -2.48 -1.53 3.99
CA GLY A 99 -2.34 -1.60 5.44
C GLY A 99 -2.63 -0.24 6.09
N SER A 100 -3.51 -0.23 7.09
CA SER A 100 -3.71 0.93 7.96
C SER A 100 -2.78 0.86 9.17
N ARG A 101 -2.30 2.03 9.61
CA ARG A 101 -1.44 2.13 10.78
C ARG A 101 -2.22 1.95 12.09
N GLY A 102 -3.54 2.18 12.09
CA GLY A 102 -4.31 2.37 13.32
C GLY A 102 -3.88 3.64 14.08
N ASN A 103 -4.28 3.75 15.34
CA ASN A 103 -3.77 4.80 16.24
C ASN A 103 -2.44 4.40 16.90
N ALA A 104 -1.90 5.27 17.76
CA ALA A 104 -0.60 5.05 18.43
C ALA A 104 -0.53 3.78 19.31
N HIS A 105 -1.67 3.12 19.58
CA HIS A 105 -1.76 1.86 20.32
C HIS A 105 -2.06 0.66 19.39
N GLY A 106 -1.98 0.83 18.06
CA GLY A 106 -2.31 -0.21 17.07
C GLY A 106 -3.80 -0.53 16.97
N ILE A 107 -4.67 0.19 17.70
CA ILE A 107 -6.12 0.01 17.64
C ILE A 107 -6.59 0.54 16.29
N GLY A 108 -7.33 -0.29 15.55
CA GLY A 108 -7.77 -0.01 14.19
C GLY A 108 -6.72 -0.27 13.10
N ALA A 109 -5.57 -0.85 13.45
CA ALA A 109 -4.60 -1.30 12.46
C ALA A 109 -5.08 -2.59 11.79
N ALA A 110 -5.25 -2.54 10.48
CA ALA A 110 -5.79 -3.64 9.70
C ALA A 110 -5.23 -3.65 8.28
N LEU A 111 -5.22 -4.84 7.67
CA LEU A 111 -5.09 -5.01 6.24
C LEU A 111 -6.50 -4.95 5.63
N PHE A 112 -6.67 -4.17 4.58
CA PHE A 112 -7.94 -4.05 3.86
C PHE A 112 -7.79 -4.55 2.43
N ALA A 113 -8.84 -5.17 1.93
CA ALA A 113 -9.06 -5.37 0.50
C ALA A 113 -10.23 -4.50 0.06
N LEU A 114 -10.02 -3.72 -1.00
CA LEU A 114 -11.01 -2.85 -1.59
C LEU A 114 -11.28 -3.26 -3.03
N ASP A 115 -12.53 -3.11 -3.48
CA ASP A 115 -12.83 -3.14 -4.91
C ASP A 115 -12.34 -1.84 -5.60
N PRO A 116 -12.30 -1.79 -6.94
CA PRO A 116 -11.91 -0.59 -7.68
C PRO A 116 -12.76 0.66 -7.39
N ASN A 117 -13.97 0.49 -6.84
CA ASN A 117 -14.87 1.58 -6.47
C ASN A 117 -14.65 2.07 -5.01
N GLY A 118 -13.68 1.48 -4.29
CA GLY A 118 -13.35 1.83 -2.92
C GLY A 118 -14.22 1.16 -1.86
N ASN A 119 -15.03 0.17 -2.23
CA ASN A 119 -15.82 -0.61 -1.27
C ASN A 119 -14.94 -1.65 -0.59
N VAL A 120 -15.10 -1.83 0.72
CA VAL A 120 -14.38 -2.86 1.48
C VAL A 120 -14.93 -4.24 1.12
N LEU A 121 -14.09 -5.09 0.55
CA LEU A 121 -14.36 -6.51 0.34
C LEU A 121 -14.19 -7.28 1.65
N TRP A 122 -13.06 -7.05 2.32
CA TRP A 122 -12.78 -7.59 3.65
C TRP A 122 -11.74 -6.76 4.39
N SER A 123 -11.64 -7.00 5.70
CA SER A 123 -10.57 -6.46 6.53
C SER A 123 -10.04 -7.52 7.49
N TYR A 124 -8.73 -7.53 7.71
CA TYR A 124 -8.06 -8.40 8.68
C TYR A 124 -7.39 -7.55 9.76
N GLY A 125 -7.84 -7.71 11.00
CA GLY A 125 -7.30 -7.00 12.15
C GLY A 125 -5.87 -7.45 12.45
N THR A 126 -4.90 -6.57 12.20
CA THR A 126 -3.47 -6.90 12.37
C THR A 126 -2.98 -6.69 13.80
N GLY A 127 -3.74 -5.98 14.65
CA GLY A 127 -3.43 -5.77 16.07
C GLY A 127 -2.18 -4.93 16.36
N ALA A 128 -1.45 -4.51 15.33
CA ALA A 128 -0.28 -3.65 15.43
C ALA A 128 -0.12 -2.84 14.13
N GLU A 129 0.60 -1.72 14.24
CA GLU A 129 0.84 -0.82 13.10
C GLU A 129 1.42 -1.57 11.89
N SER A 130 0.84 -1.35 10.70
CA SER A 130 1.39 -1.79 9.42
C SER A 130 2.28 -0.68 8.84
N ASP A 131 3.60 -0.84 8.93
CA ASP A 131 4.57 0.12 8.41
C ASP A 131 5.09 -0.26 7.01
N GLY A 132 4.89 -1.52 6.59
CA GLY A 132 5.29 -2.05 5.28
C GLY A 132 4.15 -2.01 4.25
N SER A 133 4.52 -1.96 2.97
CA SER A 133 3.58 -2.12 1.85
C SER A 133 3.24 -3.60 1.67
N PRO A 134 1.97 -3.98 1.46
CA PRO A 134 1.62 -5.36 1.13
C PRO A 134 2.29 -5.83 -0.17
N ALA A 135 2.56 -7.12 -0.26
CA ALA A 135 3.00 -7.80 -1.48
C ALA A 135 2.01 -8.91 -1.85
N ILE A 136 1.80 -9.15 -3.14
CA ILE A 136 0.87 -10.17 -3.65
C ILE A 136 1.69 -11.25 -4.34
N GLY A 137 1.55 -12.50 -3.88
CA GLY A 137 2.13 -13.68 -4.50
C GLY A 137 1.48 -14.01 -5.84
N ALA A 138 2.15 -14.80 -6.66
CA ALA A 138 1.59 -15.28 -7.93
C ALA A 138 0.34 -16.18 -7.75
N ASP A 139 0.19 -16.76 -6.56
CA ASP A 139 -0.96 -17.52 -6.08
C ASP A 139 -2.08 -16.64 -5.49
N GLY A 140 -1.89 -15.32 -5.47
CA GLY A 140 -2.82 -14.35 -4.90
C GLY A 140 -2.69 -14.15 -3.40
N VAL A 141 -1.81 -14.87 -2.70
CA VAL A 141 -1.60 -14.70 -1.26
C VAL A 141 -1.02 -13.33 -0.97
N ILE A 142 -1.57 -12.65 0.04
CA ILE A 142 -1.17 -11.31 0.44
C ILE A 142 -0.25 -11.40 1.63
N TYR A 143 0.97 -10.89 1.47
CA TYR A 143 1.99 -10.84 2.51
C TYR A 143 2.12 -9.42 3.02
N THR A 144 2.08 -9.24 4.34
CA THR A 144 2.30 -7.93 4.96
C THR A 144 3.09 -8.04 6.25
N VAL A 145 3.70 -6.92 6.62
CA VAL A 145 4.46 -6.75 7.86
C VAL A 145 3.66 -5.89 8.83
N THR A 146 3.37 -6.43 10.00
CA THR A 146 2.62 -5.75 11.07
C THR A 146 3.38 -5.87 12.39
N GLY A 147 3.78 -4.73 12.96
CA GLY A 147 4.58 -4.70 14.18
C GLY A 147 5.85 -5.56 14.08
N ASN A 148 5.88 -6.67 14.82
CA ASN A 148 6.98 -7.64 14.85
C ASN A 148 6.65 -8.96 14.13
N ARG A 149 5.68 -8.96 13.23
CA ARG A 149 5.18 -10.16 12.56
C ARG A 149 5.15 -10.00 11.05
N VAL A 150 5.27 -11.12 10.38
CA VAL A 150 4.90 -11.28 8.97
C VAL A 150 3.65 -12.13 8.96
N ILE A 151 2.63 -11.69 8.24
CA ILE A 151 1.40 -12.47 8.05
C ILE A 151 1.19 -12.75 6.57
N ALA A 152 0.64 -13.92 6.27
CA ALA A 152 0.08 -14.26 4.98
C ALA A 152 -1.43 -14.41 5.08
N VAL A 153 -2.15 -13.77 4.18
CA VAL A 153 -3.60 -13.74 4.14
C VAL A 153 -4.05 -14.21 2.77
N ASN A 154 -5.00 -15.12 2.72
CA ASN A 154 -5.60 -15.59 1.47
C ASN A 154 -6.37 -14.46 0.77
N PRO A 155 -6.64 -14.57 -0.54
CA PRO A 155 -7.44 -13.58 -1.29
C PRO A 155 -8.83 -13.30 -0.69
N ASP A 156 -9.41 -14.27 0.04
CA ASP A 156 -10.70 -14.15 0.72
C ASP A 156 -10.62 -13.46 2.10
N GLY A 157 -9.43 -13.06 2.54
CA GLY A 157 -9.19 -12.39 3.81
C GLY A 157 -8.92 -13.32 5.00
N THR A 158 -8.92 -14.63 4.80
CA THR A 158 -8.58 -15.59 5.86
C THR A 158 -7.07 -15.65 6.10
N LEU A 159 -6.65 -15.74 7.37
CA LEU A 159 -5.24 -15.88 7.72
C LEU A 159 -4.73 -17.25 7.25
N LEU A 160 -3.68 -17.25 6.45
CA LEU A 160 -2.97 -18.47 6.05
C LEU A 160 -1.93 -18.85 7.11
N TRP A 161 -1.10 -17.89 7.53
CA TRP A 161 -0.16 -18.06 8.64
C TRP A 161 0.28 -16.73 9.24
N ASP A 162 0.76 -16.76 10.49
CA ASP A 162 1.34 -15.64 11.23
C ASP A 162 2.70 -16.07 11.81
N TYR A 163 3.76 -15.34 11.46
CA TYR A 163 5.12 -15.62 11.90
C TYR A 163 5.69 -14.47 12.76
N PRO A 164 6.00 -14.71 14.05
CA PRO A 164 6.66 -13.73 14.90
C PRO A 164 8.15 -13.65 14.58
N THR A 165 8.62 -12.47 14.21
CA THR A 165 10.05 -12.18 13.95
C THR A 165 10.79 -11.69 15.20
N GLY A 166 10.09 -11.46 16.31
CA GLY A 166 10.67 -11.04 17.59
C GLY A 166 11.16 -9.59 17.64
N ARG A 167 11.29 -8.89 16.51
CA ARG A 167 11.63 -7.47 16.44
C ARG A 167 10.69 -6.72 15.51
N ARG A 168 10.52 -5.42 15.76
CA ARG A 168 9.70 -4.57 14.91
C ARG A 168 10.32 -4.47 13.52
N MET A 169 9.47 -4.61 12.51
CA MET A 169 9.87 -4.65 11.12
C MET A 169 9.31 -3.44 10.39
N PHE A 170 10.12 -2.84 9.52
CA PHE A 170 9.76 -1.62 8.80
C PHE A 170 9.88 -1.75 7.27
N SER A 171 10.36 -2.90 6.78
CA SER A 171 10.53 -3.14 5.35
C SER A 171 9.26 -3.71 4.72
N SER A 172 9.06 -3.43 3.44
CA SER A 172 8.04 -4.11 2.65
C SER A 172 8.59 -5.49 2.24
N PRO A 173 7.78 -6.56 2.24
CA PRO A 173 8.21 -7.86 1.75
C PRO A 173 8.60 -7.81 0.27
N ALA A 174 9.54 -8.65 -0.13
CA ALA A 174 9.90 -8.89 -1.53
C ALA A 174 9.68 -10.36 -1.89
N ILE A 175 9.18 -10.64 -3.09
CA ILE A 175 8.90 -12.00 -3.56
C ILE A 175 9.93 -12.36 -4.64
N GLY A 176 10.65 -13.47 -4.43
CA GLY A 176 11.58 -14.03 -5.40
C GLY A 176 10.85 -14.69 -6.57
N ALA A 177 11.56 -14.87 -7.69
CA ALA A 177 11.01 -15.54 -8.86
C ALA A 177 10.63 -17.02 -8.60
N ASP A 178 11.19 -17.61 -7.55
CA ASP A 178 10.88 -18.96 -7.05
C ASP A 178 9.66 -18.99 -6.10
N GLY A 179 9.03 -17.84 -5.85
CA GLY A 179 7.93 -17.68 -4.90
C GLY A 179 8.37 -17.47 -3.44
N SER A 180 9.67 -17.50 -3.14
CA SER A 180 10.16 -17.27 -1.77
C SER A 180 9.89 -15.82 -1.33
N LEU A 181 9.34 -15.64 -0.13
CA LEU A 181 9.14 -14.32 0.47
C LEU A 181 10.38 -13.93 1.30
N TYR A 182 10.89 -12.72 1.06
CA TYR A 182 12.01 -12.14 1.79
C TYR A 182 11.54 -10.92 2.56
N VAL A 183 11.89 -10.86 3.84
CA VAL A 183 11.55 -9.73 4.69
C VAL A 183 12.72 -9.35 5.59
N ALA A 184 13.03 -8.06 5.67
CA ALA A 184 14.22 -7.56 6.35
C ALA A 184 13.88 -6.75 7.62
N SER A 185 14.62 -7.02 8.69
CA SER A 185 14.81 -6.12 9.85
C SER A 185 16.29 -6.01 10.15
N ASP A 186 16.71 -6.23 11.41
CA ASP A 186 18.11 -6.44 11.78
C ASP A 186 18.63 -7.80 11.28
N SER A 187 17.75 -8.64 10.75
CA SER A 187 18.05 -9.92 10.11
C SER A 187 17.21 -10.09 8.85
N LEU A 188 17.67 -10.93 7.92
CA LEU A 188 16.91 -11.31 6.73
C LEU A 188 16.18 -12.63 6.99
N TYR A 189 14.86 -12.62 6.83
CA TYR A 189 14.01 -13.81 6.88
C TYR A 189 13.65 -14.24 5.45
N ALA A 190 13.65 -15.54 5.20
CA ALA A 190 13.20 -16.14 3.95
C ALA A 190 12.16 -17.22 4.25
N PHE A 191 10.97 -17.09 3.66
CA PHE A 191 9.88 -18.05 3.75
C PHE A 191 9.72 -18.72 2.39
N LYS A 192 9.81 -20.05 2.37
CA LYS A 192 9.61 -20.82 1.15
C LYS A 192 8.11 -21.02 0.90
N PRO A 193 7.68 -21.20 -0.36
CA PRO A 193 6.31 -21.57 -0.70
C PRO A 193 5.81 -22.80 0.06
#